data_AF-A0A212JFE5-F1
#
_entry.id   AF-A0A212JFE5-F1
#
_cell.length_a   1.000
_cell.length_b   1.000
_cell.length_c   1.000
_cell.angle_alpha   90.00
_cell.angle_beta   90.00
_cell.angle_gamma   90.00
#
_symmetry.space_group_name_H-M   'P 1'
#
loop_
_entity.id
_entity.type
_entity.pdbx_description
1 polymer ?
#
loop_
_entity_poly.entity_id
_entity_poly.type
_entity_poly.pdbx_seq_one_letter_code
_entity_poly.pdbx_strand_id
1 'polypeptide(L)' 'MIVCHCNTLTDRDIRAAVDELLAEMPVEMITPIAVYEALGKNSRCGGCFPLTARLIRDHLAARGIKRSAA' A
#
# COMPACT_ATOMS: atom_id res chain seq x y z
N MET A 1 -0.61 -13.47 -2.00
CA MET A 1 -1.12 -13.82 -0.65
C MET A 1 -2.29 -12.90 -0.27
N ILE A 2 -3.30 -13.37 0.47
CA ILE A 2 -4.34 -12.48 1.03
C ILE A 2 -3.73 -11.58 2.10
N VAL A 3 -3.96 -10.27 2.01
CA VAL A 3 -3.48 -9.24 2.94
C VAL A 3 -4.63 -8.71 3.80
N CYS A 4 -5.78 -8.42 3.19
CA CYS A 4 -6.97 -7.96 3.90
C CYS A 4 -8.10 -8.96 3.74
N HIS A 5 -8.48 -9.64 4.82
CA HIS A 5 -9.64 -10.53 4.81
C HIS A 5 -10.95 -9.77 4.58
N CYS A 6 -11.14 -8.63 5.28
CA CYS A 6 -12.41 -7.88 5.26
C CYS A 6 -12.77 -7.29 3.90
N ASN A 7 -11.78 -6.89 3.10
CA ASN A 7 -11.95 -6.34 1.75
C ASN A 7 -11.49 -7.32 0.66
N THR A 8 -11.05 -8.53 1.04
CA THR A 8 -10.56 -9.57 0.12
C THR A 8 -9.42 -9.10 -0.78
N LEU A 9 -8.50 -8.29 -0.24
CA LEU A 9 -7.35 -7.75 -0.97
C LEU A 9 -6.13 -8.65 -0.85
N THR A 10 -5.39 -8.79 -1.94
CA THR A 10 -4.17 -9.57 -2.05
C THR A 10 -2.92 -8.70 -2.11
N ASP A 11 -1.74 -9.29 -1.93
CA ASP A 11 -0.48 -8.56 -2.06
C ASP A 11 -0.31 -7.96 -3.47
N ARG A 12 -0.84 -8.63 -4.51
CA ARG A 12 -0.83 -8.12 -5.88
C ARG A 12 -1.64 -6.84 -6.01
N ASP A 13 -2.82 -6.80 -5.39
CA ASP A 13 -3.68 -5.60 -5.40
C ASP A 13 -2.99 -4.43 -4.70
N ILE A 14 -2.35 -4.69 -3.56
CA ILE A 14 -1.59 -3.67 -2.82
C ILE A 14 -0.42 -3.13 -3.66
N ARG A 15 0.35 -4.00 -4.31
CA ARG A 15 1.49 -3.58 -5.15
C ARG A 15 1.03 -2.78 -6.37
N ALA A 16 -0.02 -3.24 -7.05
CA ALA A 16 -0.58 -2.53 -8.20
C ALA A 16 -1.07 -1.12 -7.81
N ALA A 17 -1.78 -0.99 -6.69
CA ALA A 17 -2.19 0.32 -6.18
C ALA A 17 -1.00 1.22 -5.81
N VAL A 18 0.08 0.66 -5.27
CA VAL A 18 1.31 1.44 -5.02
C VAL A 18 1.94 1.92 -6.33
N ASP A 19 1.94 1.10 -7.38
CA ASP A 19 2.44 1.48 -8.70
C ASP A 19 1.64 2.65 -9.31
N GLU A 20 0.31 2.62 -9.17
CA GLU A 20 -0.58 3.70 -9.59
C GLU A 20 -0.30 4.98 -8.79
N LEU A 21 -0.25 4.89 -7.46
CA LEU A 21 0.01 6.04 -6.59
C LEU A 21 1.38 6.69 -6.83
N LEU A 22 2.39 5.91 -7.21
CA LEU A 22 3.71 6.43 -7.57
C LEU A 22 3.68 7.36 -8.80
N ALA A 23 2.67 7.24 -9.66
CA ALA A 23 2.47 8.14 -10.80
C ALA A 23 1.71 9.42 -10.41
N GLU A 24 1.00 9.41 -9.28
CA GLU A 24 0.04 10.46 -8.91
C GLU A 24 0.51 11.34 -7.76
N MET A 25 1.34 10.81 -6.85
CA MET A 25 1.71 11.51 -5.62
C MET A 25 3.12 11.20 -5.10
N PRO A 26 3.71 12.12 -4.31
CA PRO A 26 4.92 11.88 -3.54
C PRO A 26 4.89 10.58 -2.71
N VAL A 27 6.03 9.89 -2.69
CA VAL A 27 6.21 8.58 -2.03
C VAL A 27 5.87 8.62 -0.54
N GLU A 28 6.13 9.75 0.12
CA GLU A 28 5.84 9.99 1.53
C GLU A 28 4.34 9.87 1.84
N MET A 29 3.47 10.24 0.89
CA MET A 29 2.01 10.18 1.02
C MET A 29 1.45 8.78 0.73
N ILE A 30 2.25 7.86 0.21
CA ILE A 30 1.85 6.46 -0.01
C ILE A 30 1.79 5.73 1.34
N THR A 31 0.60 5.75 1.93
CA THR A 31 0.23 5.11 3.19
C THR A 31 -0.78 3.98 2.95
N PRO A 32 -1.02 3.09 3.93
CA PRO A 32 -2.08 2.09 3.80
C PRO A 32 -3.47 2.69 3.50
N ILE A 33 -3.78 3.88 4.01
CA ILE A 33 -5.06 4.55 3.73
C ILE A 33 -5.12 4.97 2.26
N ALA A 34 -4.09 5.67 1.75
CA ALA A 34 -4.02 6.08 0.35
C ALA A 34 -4.12 4.87 -0.61
N VAL A 35 -3.46 3.76 -0.28
CA VAL A 35 -3.57 2.51 -1.06
C VAL A 35 -5.00 1.98 -1.09
N TYR A 36 -5.74 2.07 0.02
CA TYR A 36 -7.11 1.58 0.09
C TYR A 36 -8.06 2.51 -0.68
N GLU A 37 -7.85 3.82 -0.57
CA GLU A 37 -8.57 4.84 -1.34
C GLU A 37 -8.37 4.65 -2.85
N ALA A 38 -7.13 4.40 -3.30
CA ALA A 38 -6.83 4.08 -4.71
C ALA A 38 -7.57 2.82 -5.20
N LEU A 39 -7.71 1.81 -4.33
CA LEU A 39 -8.48 0.59 -4.62
C LEU A 39 -10.01 0.80 -4.53
N GLY A 40 -10.49 2.01 -4.26
CA GLY A 40 -11.90 2.32 -4.09
C GLY A 40 -12.51 1.62 -2.85
N LYS A 41 -11.70 1.38 -1.81
CA LYS A 41 -12.12 0.69 -0.58
C LYS A 41 -11.88 1.56 0.65
N ASN A 42 -12.83 1.54 1.57
CA ASN A 42 -12.58 1.99 2.94
C ASN A 42 -11.99 0.85 3.77
N SER A 43 -11.15 1.18 4.75
CA SER A 43 -10.69 0.19 5.73
C SER A 43 -11.84 -0.25 6.64
N ARG A 44 -12.03 -1.56 6.81
CA ARG A 44 -13.09 -2.10 7.68
C ARG A 44 -12.65 -2.30 9.14
N CYS A 45 -11.46 -2.86 9.38
CA CYS A 45 -10.97 -3.15 10.74
C CYS A 45 -9.53 -2.67 11.02
N GLY A 46 -8.79 -2.23 9.99
CA GLY A 46 -7.41 -1.74 10.11
C GLY A 46 -6.34 -2.80 10.44
N GLY A 47 -6.69 -4.03 10.85
CA GLY A 47 -5.72 -5.04 11.31
C GLY A 47 -4.66 -5.49 10.30
N CYS A 48 -4.89 -5.24 9.01
CA CYS A 48 -3.95 -5.54 7.93
C CYS A 48 -2.93 -4.43 7.67
N PHE A 49 -3.11 -3.24 8.24
CA PHE A 49 -2.26 -2.08 7.96
C PHE A 49 -0.77 -2.28 8.23
N PRO A 50 -0.32 -2.96 9.32
CA PRO A 50 1.10 -3.22 9.50
C PRO A 50 1.71 -4.06 8.36
N LEU A 51 0.96 -5.04 7.87
CA LEU A 51 1.38 -5.87 6.73
C LEU A 51 1.36 -5.05 5.42
N THR A 52 0.31 -4.25 5.19
CA THR A 52 0.25 -3.35 4.04
C THR A 52 1.41 -2.35 4.04
N ALA A 53 1.74 -1.74 5.18
CA ALA A 53 2.87 -0.82 5.32
C ALA A 53 4.21 -1.49 5.03
N ARG A 54 4.38 -2.75 5.47
CA ARG A 54 5.54 -3.56 5.10
C ARG A 54 5.60 -3.80 3.60
N LEU A 55 4.49 -4.21 2.96
CA LEU A 55 4.45 -4.44 1.52
C LEU A 55 4.78 -3.17 0.72
N ILE A 56 4.28 -2.01 1.16
CA ILE A 56 4.64 -0.71 0.56
C ILE A 56 6.17 -0.51 0.64
N ARG A 57 6.78 -0.66 1.83
CA ARG A 57 8.24 -0.50 2.00
C ARG A 57 9.04 -1.49 1.15
N ASP A 58 8.67 -2.77 1.19
CA ASP A 58 9.38 -3.84 0.46
C ASP A 58 9.28 -3.62 -1.05
N HIS A 59 8.13 -3.15 -1.53
CA HIS A 59 7.93 -2.88 -2.95
C HIS A 59 8.69 -1.63 -3.43
N LEU A 60 8.71 -0.56 -2.64
CA LEU A 60 9.53 0.63 -2.93
C LEU A 60 11.02 0.29 -2.94
N ALA A 61 11.49 -0.50 -1.96
CA ALA A 61 12.88 -0.96 -1.88
C ALA A 61 13.26 -1.81 -3.10
N ALA A 62 12.39 -2.72 -3.55
CA ALA A 62 12.61 -3.51 -4.75
C ALA A 62 12.71 -2.65 -6.04
N ARG A 63 12.13 -1.46 -6.03
CA ARG A 63 12.23 -0.46 -7.11
C ARG A 63 13.39 0.53 -6.95
N GLY A 64 14.21 0.39 -5.90
CA GLY A 64 15.31 1.31 -5.61
C GLY A 64 14.88 2.69 -5.11
N ILE A 65 13.61 2.84 -4.70
CA ILE A 65 13.04 4.11 -4.22
C ILE A 65 13.30 4.22 -2.72
N LYS A 66 14.03 5.27 -2.30
CA LYS A 66 14.28 5.57 -0.89
C LYS A 66 13.14 6.42 -0.35
N ARG A 67 12.48 5.99 0.73
CA ARG A 67 11.70 6.90 1.57
C ARG A 67 12.65 7.69 2.45
N SER A 68 12.47 9.00 2.53
CA SER A 68 13.11 9.76 3.60
C SER A 68 12.55 9.23 4.92
N ALA A 69 13.43 8.85 5.85
CA ALA A 69 13.00 8.54 7.21
C ALA A 69 12.50 9.85 7.82
N ALA A 70 11.20 9.94 8.08
CA ALA A 70 10.65 10.95 8.97
C ALA A 70 11.00 10.59 10.41
#